data_AF-A0A6P1NUT1-F1
#
_entry.id   AF-A0A6P1NUT1-F1
#
_cell.length_a   1.000
_cell.length_b   1.000
_cell.length_c   1.000
_cell.angle_alpha   90.00
_cell.angle_beta   90.00
_cell.angle_gamma   90.00
#
_symmetry.space_group_name_H-M   'P 1'
#
loop_
_entity.id
_entity.type
_entity.pdbx_description
1 polymer ?
#
loop_
_entity_poly.entity_id
_entity_poly.type
_entity_poly.pdbx_seq_one_letter_code
_entity_poly.pdbx_strand_id
1 'polypeptide(L)'
;MAKLRTLEDLFEHQLKDLYSAEKQLIEALPKMAKATEDAKLRQAFENHLEETKEQKARLEKVCELVGISPGRMKCKAMEGLVEEGEETVEEDAEPEVKDAGLIASAQRMEHYEISGYGTAAHYAERLGHAEAAQLLRQTLEEEQKTDTLLNKLAKGYINQKAE
;
A
#
# COMPACT_ATOMS: atom_id res chain seq x y z
N MET A 1 0.47 -22.64 10.63
CA MET A 1 -0.51 -21.81 9.90
C MET A 1 -1.70 -21.55 10.82
N ALA A 2 -2.26 -20.34 10.79
CA ALA A 2 -3.49 -20.04 11.53
C ALA A 2 -4.63 -20.94 11.02
N LYS A 3 -5.52 -21.38 11.91
CA LYS A 3 -6.72 -22.13 11.53
C LYS A 3 -7.83 -21.12 11.28
N LEU A 4 -8.15 -20.87 10.01
CA LEU A 4 -9.23 -19.97 9.59
C LEU A 4 -10.51 -20.78 9.42
N ARG A 5 -11.55 -20.47 10.20
CA ARG A 5 -12.82 -21.21 10.24
C ARG A 5 -14.03 -20.32 10.05
N THR A 6 -13.93 -19.04 10.41
CA THR A 6 -15.03 -18.08 10.30
C THR A 6 -14.62 -16.82 9.52
N LEU A 7 -15.60 -15.96 9.26
CA LEU A 7 -15.35 -14.67 8.61
C LEU A 7 -14.58 -13.72 9.54
N GLU A 8 -14.81 -13.81 10.85
CA GLU A 8 -14.03 -13.09 11.87
C GLU A 8 -12.55 -13.49 11.81
N ASP A 9 -12.24 -14.79 11.67
CA ASP A 9 -10.85 -15.25 11.51
C ASP A 9 -10.20 -14.66 10.25
N LEU A 10 -10.95 -14.61 9.14
CA LEU A 10 -10.48 -14.03 7.88
C LEU A 10 -10.30 -12.51 7.98
N PHE A 11 -11.19 -11.82 8.68
CA PHE A 11 -11.09 -10.38 8.90
C PHE A 11 -9.90 -10.02 9.78
N GLU A 12 -9.69 -10.73 10.89
CA GLU A 12 -8.51 -10.57 11.73
C GLU A 12 -7.23 -10.86 10.94
N HIS A 13 -7.21 -11.93 10.13
CA HIS A 13 -6.07 -12.20 9.25
C HIS A 13 -5.81 -11.06 8.27
N GLN A 14 -6.85 -10.51 7.64
CA GLN A 14 -6.72 -9.41 6.69
C GLN A 14 -6.15 -8.14 7.34
N LEU A 15 -6.62 -7.78 8.54
CA LEU A 15 -6.11 -6.61 9.26
C LEU A 15 -4.63 -6.76 9.62
N LYS A 16 -4.20 -7.96 10.03
CA LYS A 16 -2.80 -8.25 10.36
C LYS A 16 -1.90 -8.24 9.12
N ASP A 17 -2.41 -8.75 8.00
CA ASP A 17 -1.71 -8.76 6.71
C ASP A 17 -1.50 -7.33 6.20
N LEU A 18 -2.58 -6.52 6.16
CA LEU A 18 -2.51 -5.09 5.80
C LEU A 18 -1.58 -4.31 6.74
N TYR A 19 -1.67 -4.53 8.06
CA TYR A 19 -0.78 -3.84 9.01
C TYR A 19 0.70 -4.16 8.75
N SER A 20 1.00 -5.39 8.34
CA SER A 20 2.35 -5.75 7.91
C SER A 20 2.74 -5.15 6.56
N ALA A 21 1.80 -4.99 5.63
CA ALA A 21 2.05 -4.38 4.33
C ALA A 21 2.45 -2.91 4.49
N GLU A 22 1.63 -2.14 5.20
CA GLU A 22 1.85 -0.73 5.55
C GLU A 22 3.23 -0.48 6.19
N LYS A 23 3.60 -1.34 7.15
CA LYS A 23 4.92 -1.27 7.78
C LYS A 23 6.07 -1.50 6.81
N GLN A 24 5.90 -2.36 5.83
CA GLN A 24 6.93 -2.62 4.82
C GLN A 24 7.04 -1.43 3.86
N LEU A 25 5.90 -0.85 3.46
CA LEU A 25 5.87 0.36 2.63
C LEU A 25 6.51 1.57 3.30
N ILE A 26 6.29 1.80 4.60
CA ILE A 26 6.95 2.88 5.35
C ILE A 26 8.49 2.82 5.23
N GLU A 27 9.06 1.61 5.15
CA GLU A 27 10.50 1.43 4.99
C GLU A 27 10.95 1.52 3.51
N ALA A 28 10.08 1.16 2.57
CA ALA A 28 10.38 1.13 1.13
C ALA A 28 10.25 2.51 0.45
N LEU A 29 9.20 3.27 0.76
CA LEU A 29 8.89 4.55 0.13
C LEU A 29 10.04 5.58 0.20
N PRO A 30 10.78 5.73 1.32
CA PRO A 30 11.95 6.61 1.35
C PRO A 30 13.06 6.23 0.35
N LYS A 31 13.18 4.95 0.00
CA LYS A 31 14.16 4.48 -0.98
C LYS A 31 13.69 4.83 -2.40
N MET A 32 12.42 4.61 -2.70
CA MET A 32 11.81 4.96 -3.99
C MET A 32 11.85 6.47 -4.25
N ALA A 33 11.54 7.30 -3.24
CA ALA A 33 11.63 8.76 -3.34
C ALA A 33 13.05 9.25 -3.67
N LYS A 34 14.07 8.60 -3.13
CA LYS A 34 15.49 8.94 -3.40
C LYS A 34 15.97 8.47 -4.76
N ALA A 35 15.36 7.42 -5.31
CA ALA A 35 15.78 6.79 -6.56
C ALA A 35 15.32 7.55 -7.81
N THR A 36 14.26 8.36 -7.70
CA THR A 36 13.74 9.17 -8.81
C THR A 36 14.40 10.54 -8.86
N GLU A 37 14.72 11.02 -10.06
CA GLU A 37 15.16 12.41 -10.29
C GLU A 37 13.98 13.37 -10.53
N ASP A 38 12.82 12.85 -10.89
CA ASP A 38 11.62 13.65 -11.13
C ASP A 38 11.02 14.18 -9.82
N ALA A 39 10.96 15.51 -9.72
CA ALA A 39 10.50 16.18 -8.50
C ALA A 39 9.03 15.89 -8.15
N LYS A 40 8.16 15.63 -9.14
CA LYS A 40 6.74 15.33 -8.87
C LYS A 40 6.56 13.88 -8.45
N LEU A 41 7.29 12.95 -9.05
CA LEU A 41 7.30 11.56 -8.62
C LEU A 41 7.88 11.41 -7.21
N ARG A 42 8.98 12.10 -6.91
CA ARG A 42 9.54 12.17 -5.55
C ARG A 42 8.51 12.66 -4.54
N GLN A 43 7.84 13.78 -4.85
CA GLN A 43 6.82 14.34 -3.96
C GLN A 43 5.64 13.38 -3.78
N ALA A 44 5.25 12.63 -4.82
CA ALA A 44 4.19 11.63 -4.71
C ALA A 44 4.57 10.52 -3.70
N PHE A 45 5.80 10.01 -3.74
CA PHE A 45 6.28 9.03 -2.77
C PHE A 45 6.40 9.58 -1.34
N GLU A 46 6.88 10.82 -1.19
CA GLU A 46 6.98 11.47 0.11
C GLU A 46 5.61 11.74 0.74
N ASN A 47 4.63 12.17 -0.06
CA ASN A 47 3.26 12.36 0.40
C ASN A 47 2.63 11.02 0.80
N HIS A 48 2.79 10.00 -0.06
CA HIS A 48 2.24 8.68 0.20
C HIS A 48 2.84 8.09 1.47
N LEU A 49 4.13 8.29 1.75
CA LEU A 49 4.76 7.87 3.02
C LEU A 49 4.06 8.45 4.26
N GLU A 50 3.65 9.72 4.22
CA GLU A 50 2.92 10.32 5.34
C GLU A 50 1.49 9.74 5.43
N GLU A 51 0.81 9.53 4.30
CA GLU A 51 -0.49 8.84 4.25
C GLU A 51 -0.38 7.41 4.82
N THR A 52 0.60 6.61 4.40
CA THR A 52 0.89 5.25 4.90
C THR A 52 1.10 5.20 6.43
N LYS A 53 1.74 6.22 7.02
CA LYS A 53 1.87 6.30 8.49
C LYS A 53 0.51 6.53 9.17
N GLU A 54 -0.34 7.36 8.59
CA GLU A 54 -1.70 7.59 9.09
C GLU A 54 -2.59 6.35 8.89
N GLN A 55 -2.48 5.68 7.74
CA GLN A 55 -3.20 4.45 7.42
C GLN A 55 -2.81 3.31 8.37
N LYS A 56 -1.52 3.15 8.67
CA LYS A 56 -1.05 2.24 9.72
C LYS A 56 -1.66 2.56 11.09
N ALA A 57 -1.69 3.84 11.49
CA ALA A 57 -2.31 4.23 12.76
C ALA A 57 -3.83 3.99 12.76
N ARG A 58 -4.48 4.14 11.61
CA ARG A 58 -5.89 3.82 11.39
C ARG A 58 -6.16 2.32 11.55
N LEU A 59 -5.28 1.45 11.04
CA LEU A 59 -5.36 0.01 11.27
C LEU A 59 -5.18 -0.37 12.74
N GLU A 60 -4.28 0.32 13.47
CA GLU A 60 -4.15 0.13 14.94
C GLU A 60 -5.47 0.45 15.63
N LYS A 61 -6.11 1.57 15.24
CA LYS A 61 -7.42 1.95 15.75
C LYS A 61 -8.51 0.92 15.41
N VAL A 62 -8.53 0.42 14.18
CA VAL A 62 -9.47 -0.63 13.75
C VAL A 62 -9.27 -1.90 14.57
N CYS A 63 -8.02 -2.31 14.81
CA CYS A 63 -7.72 -3.48 15.65
C CYS A 63 -8.24 -3.30 17.09
N GLU A 64 -8.06 -2.11 17.68
CA GLU A 64 -8.62 -1.78 19.00
C GLU A 64 -10.15 -1.90 19.02
N LEU A 65 -10.83 -1.34 18.01
CA LEU A 65 -12.30 -1.35 17.91
C LEU A 65 -12.87 -2.77 17.86
N VAL A 66 -12.15 -3.71 17.25
CA VAL A 66 -12.60 -5.10 17.11
C VAL A 66 -11.95 -6.05 18.11
N GLY A 67 -11.19 -5.51 19.07
CA GLY A 67 -10.64 -6.27 20.20
C GLY A 67 -9.50 -7.21 19.85
N ILE A 68 -8.74 -6.93 18.79
CA ILE A 68 -7.60 -7.75 18.35
C ILE A 68 -6.28 -6.96 18.45
N SER A 69 -5.16 -7.69 18.35
CA SER A 69 -3.84 -7.08 18.21
C SER A 69 -3.34 -7.24 16.76
N PRO A 70 -2.72 -6.22 16.15
CA PRO A 70 -2.15 -6.31 14.81
C PRO A 70 -1.01 -7.36 14.71
N GLY A 71 -0.44 -7.79 15.84
CA GLY A 71 0.47 -8.92 15.89
C GLY A 71 1.81 -8.70 15.16
N ARG A 72 2.48 -9.80 14.83
CA ARG A 72 3.80 -9.83 14.14
C ARG A 72 3.77 -10.67 12.86
N MET A 73 2.59 -10.81 12.26
CA MET A 73 2.48 -11.47 10.97
C MET A 73 3.33 -10.71 9.94
N LYS A 74 3.94 -11.44 9.01
CA LYS A 74 4.61 -10.85 7.85
C LYS A 74 3.73 -11.07 6.62
N CYS A 75 3.37 -9.98 5.95
CA CYS A 75 2.73 -10.01 4.66
C CYS A 75 3.77 -10.36 3.58
N LYS A 76 3.68 -11.59 3.06
CA LYS A 76 4.61 -12.10 2.04
C LYS A 76 4.35 -11.51 0.65
N ALA A 77 3.11 -11.11 0.37
CA ALA A 77 2.77 -10.49 -0.90
C ALA A 77 3.44 -9.13 -1.01
N MET A 78 3.26 -8.28 0.00
CA MET A 78 3.92 -6.98 0.04
C MET A 78 5.45 -7.11 0.15
N GLU A 79 5.98 -8.11 0.86
CA GLU A 79 7.43 -8.40 0.86
C GLU A 79 7.96 -8.55 -0.58
N GLY A 80 7.34 -9.42 -1.39
CA GLY A 80 7.76 -9.62 -2.78
C GLY A 80 7.58 -8.37 -3.65
N LEU A 81 6.49 -7.60 -3.46
CA LEU A 81 6.29 -6.36 -4.20
C LEU A 81 7.33 -5.28 -3.84
N VAL A 82 7.72 -5.19 -2.57
CA VAL A 82 8.79 -4.31 -2.11
C VAL A 82 10.13 -4.76 -2.68
N GLU A 83 10.42 -6.07 -2.68
CA GLU A 83 11.61 -6.62 -3.32
C GLU A 83 11.67 -6.26 -4.82
N GLU A 84 10.57 -6.41 -5.57
CA GLU A 84 10.50 -5.96 -6.98
C GLU A 84 10.77 -4.45 -7.14
N GLY A 85 10.27 -3.63 -6.20
CA GLY A 85 10.55 -2.20 -6.17
C GLY A 85 12.01 -1.87 -5.85
N GLU A 86 12.62 -2.59 -4.92
CA GLU A 86 14.03 -2.45 -4.56
C GLU A 86 14.96 -2.87 -5.70
N GLU A 87 14.65 -3.96 -6.40
CA GLU A 87 15.35 -4.36 -7.63
C GLU A 87 15.30 -3.23 -8.68
N THR A 88 14.14 -2.63 -8.89
CA THR A 88 13.98 -1.48 -9.81
C THR A 88 14.84 -0.28 -9.41
N VAL A 89 14.99 -0.01 -8.10
CA VAL A 89 15.86 1.06 -7.59
C VAL A 89 17.33 0.78 -7.92
N GLU A 90 17.76 -0.47 -7.79
CA GLU A 90 19.14 -0.93 -8.00
C GLU A 90 19.53 -1.13 -9.47
N GLU A 91 18.56 -1.28 -10.38
CA GLU A 91 18.81 -1.45 -11.81
C GLU A 91 19.63 -0.31 -12.42
N ASP A 92 20.57 -0.68 -13.29
CA ASP A 92 21.33 0.27 -14.13
C ASP A 92 20.48 0.63 -15.35
N ALA A 93 19.70 1.70 -15.20
CA ALA A 93 18.77 2.20 -16.19
C ALA A 93 18.89 3.73 -16.32
N GLU A 94 18.59 4.24 -17.51
CA GLU A 94 18.46 5.69 -17.73
C GLU A 94 17.40 6.28 -16.77
N PRO A 95 17.59 7.52 -16.27
CA PRO A 95 16.71 8.10 -15.24
C PRO A 95 15.22 8.04 -15.58
N GLU A 96 14.86 8.33 -16.84
CA GLU A 96 13.48 8.33 -17.32
C GLU A 96 12.87 6.92 -17.35
N VAL A 97 13.66 5.91 -17.71
CA VAL A 97 13.23 4.49 -17.72
C VAL A 97 13.06 4.00 -16.28
N LYS A 98 13.97 4.39 -15.39
CA LYS A 98 13.88 4.09 -13.95
C LYS A 98 12.62 4.68 -13.34
N ASP A 99 12.28 5.93 -13.63
CA ASP A 99 11.05 6.57 -13.15
C ASP A 99 9.79 5.82 -13.60
N ALA A 100 9.73 5.37 -14.86
CA ALA A 100 8.62 4.57 -15.36
C ALA A 100 8.52 3.21 -14.64
N GLY A 101 9.65 2.55 -14.39
CA GLY A 101 9.73 1.31 -13.61
C GLY A 101 9.26 1.49 -12.16
N LEU A 102 9.70 2.57 -11.50
CA LEU A 102 9.30 2.89 -10.13
C LEU A 102 7.79 3.11 -10.02
N ILE A 103 7.18 3.79 -11.00
CA ILE A 103 5.72 3.93 -11.05
C ILE A 103 5.05 2.57 -11.21
N ALA A 104 5.54 1.72 -12.13
CA ALA A 104 4.95 0.39 -12.33
C ALA A 104 5.02 -0.46 -11.04
N SER A 105 6.12 -0.41 -10.31
CA SER A 105 6.28 -1.08 -9.01
C SER A 105 5.33 -0.51 -7.95
N ALA A 106 5.24 0.81 -7.84
CA ALA A 106 4.32 1.47 -6.91
C ALA A 106 2.86 1.11 -7.20
N GLN A 107 2.42 1.17 -8.46
CA GLN A 107 1.03 0.83 -8.82
C GLN A 107 0.67 -0.62 -8.49
N ARG A 108 1.62 -1.57 -8.56
CA ARG A 108 1.39 -2.95 -8.11
C ARG A 108 1.14 -3.03 -6.59
N MET A 109 1.87 -2.23 -5.81
CA MET A 109 1.64 -2.10 -4.36
C MET A 109 0.26 -1.50 -4.08
N GLU A 110 -0.10 -0.40 -4.73
CA GLU A 110 -1.42 0.22 -4.61
C GLU A 110 -2.55 -0.77 -4.93
N HIS A 111 -2.42 -1.55 -6.01
CA HIS A 111 -3.47 -2.48 -6.42
C HIS A 111 -3.65 -3.63 -5.42
N TYR A 112 -2.55 -4.07 -4.80
CA TYR A 112 -2.60 -5.03 -3.70
C TYR A 112 -3.36 -4.43 -2.49
N GLU A 113 -3.07 -3.18 -2.12
CA GLU A 113 -3.73 -2.51 -0.99
C GLU A 113 -5.20 -2.18 -1.26
N ILE A 114 -5.53 -1.69 -2.46
CA ILE A 114 -6.92 -1.47 -2.90
C ILE A 114 -7.75 -2.75 -2.78
N SER A 115 -7.18 -3.89 -3.21
CA SER A 115 -7.84 -5.19 -3.06
C SER A 115 -7.99 -5.60 -1.59
N GLY A 116 -6.94 -5.42 -0.79
CA GLY A 116 -6.93 -5.77 0.62
C GLY A 116 -7.90 -4.94 1.46
N TYR A 117 -7.86 -3.61 1.33
CA TYR A 117 -8.76 -2.69 2.04
C TYR A 117 -10.21 -2.83 1.60
N GLY A 118 -10.47 -3.01 0.30
CA GLY A 118 -11.82 -3.28 -0.20
C GLY A 118 -12.43 -4.55 0.43
N THR A 119 -11.63 -5.60 0.54
CA THR A 119 -12.03 -6.86 1.18
C THR A 119 -12.25 -6.68 2.69
N ALA A 120 -11.30 -6.04 3.38
CA ALA A 120 -11.38 -5.81 4.83
C ALA A 120 -12.59 -4.96 5.21
N ALA A 121 -12.85 -3.88 4.47
CA ALA A 121 -14.01 -3.02 4.67
C ALA A 121 -15.32 -3.80 4.52
N HIS A 122 -15.43 -4.64 3.48
CA HIS A 122 -16.61 -5.46 3.29
C HIS A 122 -16.81 -6.48 4.41
N TYR A 123 -15.74 -7.13 4.88
CA TYR A 123 -15.82 -8.05 6.02
C TYR A 123 -16.27 -7.33 7.29
N ALA A 124 -15.72 -6.15 7.58
CA ALA A 124 -16.13 -5.32 8.71
C ALA A 124 -17.63 -5.00 8.67
N GLU A 125 -18.18 -4.63 7.50
CA GLU A 125 -19.62 -4.40 7.33
C GLU A 125 -20.45 -5.65 7.60
N ARG A 126 -20.02 -6.79 7.04
CA ARG A 126 -20.76 -8.07 7.18
C ARG A 126 -20.78 -8.57 8.62
N LEU A 127 -19.75 -8.26 9.39
CA LEU A 127 -19.60 -8.59 10.81
C LEU A 127 -20.24 -7.55 11.75
N GLY A 128 -20.75 -6.44 11.23
CA GLY A 128 -21.41 -5.38 12.01
C GLY A 128 -20.47 -4.35 12.64
N HIS A 129 -19.20 -4.31 12.22
CA HIS A 129 -18.21 -3.32 12.66
C HIS A 129 -18.26 -2.05 11.80
N ALA A 130 -19.36 -1.29 11.89
CA ALA A 130 -19.61 -0.14 11.01
C ALA A 130 -18.52 0.93 11.08
N GLU A 131 -18.01 1.25 12.27
CA GLU A 131 -16.92 2.23 12.44
C GLU A 131 -15.61 1.74 11.80
N ALA A 132 -15.26 0.47 12.00
CA ALA A 132 -14.09 -0.13 11.36
C ALA A 132 -14.21 -0.11 9.82
N ALA A 133 -15.40 -0.44 9.29
CA ALA A 133 -15.66 -0.38 7.86
C ALA A 133 -15.46 1.02 7.29
N GLN A 134 -15.94 2.06 7.97
CA GLN A 134 -15.76 3.45 7.54
C GLN A 134 -14.27 3.84 7.50
N LEU A 135 -13.51 3.48 8.53
CA LEU A 135 -12.07 3.75 8.58
C LEU A 135 -11.31 3.02 7.47
N LEU A 136 -11.62 1.75 7.22
CA LEU A 136 -10.99 0.97 6.14
C LEU A 136 -11.36 1.52 4.74
N ARG A 137 -12.58 2.03 4.56
CA ARG A 137 -12.99 2.72 3.33
C ARG A 137 -12.26 4.04 3.13
N GLN A 138 -11.99 4.77 4.21
CA GLN A 138 -11.18 5.98 4.12
C GLN A 138 -9.78 5.65 3.56
N THR A 139 -9.12 4.61 4.08
CA THR A 139 -7.82 4.19 3.51
C THR A 139 -7.97 3.79 2.04
N LEU A 140 -8.97 2.96 1.70
CA LEU A 140 -9.22 2.55 0.32
C LEU A 140 -9.34 3.75 -0.65
N GLU A 141 -10.01 4.82 -0.24
CA GLU A 141 -10.14 6.04 -1.05
C GLU A 141 -8.84 6.81 -1.19
N GLU A 142 -7.95 6.77 -0.20
CA GLU A 142 -6.61 7.34 -0.25
C GLU A 142 -5.76 6.56 -1.28
N GLU A 143 -5.69 5.23 -1.21
CA GLU A 143 -4.91 4.42 -2.18
C GLU A 143 -5.40 4.57 -3.62
N GLN A 144 -6.73 4.63 -3.81
CA GLN A 144 -7.30 4.87 -5.13
C GLN A 144 -6.90 6.23 -5.71
N LYS A 145 -6.75 7.26 -4.86
CA LYS A 145 -6.26 8.57 -5.29
C LYS A 145 -4.77 8.52 -5.61
N THR A 146 -3.97 7.79 -4.83
CA THR A 146 -2.55 7.56 -5.08
C THR A 146 -2.32 6.86 -6.41
N ASP A 147 -2.98 5.74 -6.68
CA ASP A 147 -2.90 5.06 -8.00
C ASP A 147 -3.37 5.98 -9.15
N THR A 148 -4.42 6.78 -8.91
CA THR A 148 -4.87 7.76 -9.91
C THR A 148 -3.81 8.83 -10.19
N LEU A 149 -3.09 9.30 -9.16
CA LEU A 149 -1.98 10.25 -9.30
C LEU A 149 -0.82 9.64 -10.07
N LEU A 150 -0.40 8.41 -9.71
CA LEU A 150 0.66 7.68 -10.40
C LEU A 150 0.33 7.47 -11.88
N ASN A 151 -0.90 7.07 -12.20
CA ASN A 151 -1.40 6.96 -13.57
C ASN A 151 -1.30 8.28 -14.36
N LYS A 152 -1.57 9.42 -13.72
CA LYS A 152 -1.45 10.74 -14.35
C LYS A 152 0.00 11.10 -14.65
N LEU A 153 0.93 10.75 -13.75
CA LEU A 153 2.36 10.98 -13.97
C LEU A 153 2.90 10.11 -15.11
N ALA A 154 2.59 8.80 -15.08
CA ALA A 154 2.97 7.84 -16.11
C ALA A 154 2.47 8.26 -17.51
N LYS A 155 1.16 8.46 -17.66
CA LYS A 155 0.54 8.85 -18.94
C LYS A 155 0.83 10.28 -19.36
N GLY A 156 1.14 11.15 -18.39
CA GLY A 156 1.32 12.58 -18.63
C GLY A 156 2.63 12.88 -19.33
N TYR A 157 3.74 12.39 -18.78
CA TYR A 157 5.05 12.66 -19.38
C TYR A 157 6.12 11.63 -19.04
N ILE A 158 5.99 10.86 -17.97
CA ILE A 158 7.08 9.97 -17.55
C ILE A 158 7.28 8.83 -18.56
N ASN A 159 6.21 8.18 -19.01
CA ASN A 159 6.36 7.12 -20.03
C ASN A 159 6.87 7.68 -21.36
N GLN A 160 6.41 8.89 -21.74
CA GLN A 160 6.88 9.53 -22.97
C GLN A 160 8.38 9.84 -22.93
N LYS A 161 8.92 10.19 -21.76
CA LYS A 161 10.34 10.45 -21.57
C LYS A 161 11.19 9.16 -21.64
N ALA A 162 10.59 8.00 -21.43
CA ALA A 162 11.25 6.69 -21.43
C ALA A 162 11.25 6.00 -22.82
N GLU A 163 10.65 6.62 -23.85
CA GLU A 163 10.62 6.16 -25.24
C GLU A 163 11.78 6.74 -26.07
#